data_AF-A0A1U7TLA3-F1
#
_entry.id   AF-A0A1U7TLA3-F1
#
_cell.length_a   1.000
_cell.length_b   1.000
_cell.length_c   1.000
_cell.angle_alpha   90.00
_cell.angle_beta   90.00
_cell.angle_gamma   90.00
#
_symmetry.space_group_name_H-M   'P 1'
#
loop_
_entity.id
_entity.type
_entity.pdbx_description
1 polymer ?
#
loop_
_entity_poly.entity_id
_entity_poly.type
_entity_poly.pdbx_seq_one_letter_code
_entity_poly.pdbx_strand_id
1 'polypeptide(L)'
;MEIKRLIHGNVTLLSLLVPFFPAIYQDSRPLGSVSAFKEEPERKPDAGRMGIQTAGINIFLSLWRIFVSPKSLGWRDFIQHLGVCCFVAFISVGLLSVTFCWFLSSTIAFTTTWMIMCVLLCCTKHARCFILLVFLSCGLREGRNALIAAGTGIVIFGHVENIFHNFKGLLDSMTCNLRAKSFSIHFPLLKKYIEAIQWIYGLATPLSLLDDLVSWNQTLAVSLFSPSHILEAQLNDTKGEVLSVLYQMTTATEVLSSLGQKLLASAGFLLVLLGTGLFMKRFLGPCGQKYENIYITRHFVQFDEREKHQQRPCVLPLSQKEKQKSISGFQS
;
A
#
# COMPACT_ATOMS: atom_id res chain seq x y z
N MET A 1 5.61 4.41 -21.31
CA MET A 1 4.63 5.52 -21.27
C MET A 1 3.29 5.13 -20.63
N GLU A 2 2.97 3.83 -20.50
CA GLU A 2 1.71 3.35 -19.92
C GLU A 2 1.67 3.33 -18.37
N ILE A 3 2.81 3.10 -17.70
CA ILE A 3 2.87 3.06 -16.22
C ILE A 3 2.55 4.44 -15.60
N LYS A 4 2.95 5.54 -16.25
CA LYS A 4 2.58 6.90 -15.82
C LYS A 4 1.07 7.16 -15.92
N ARG A 5 0.36 6.55 -16.88
CA ARG A 5 -1.12 6.68 -16.97
C ARG A 5 -1.84 5.89 -15.88
N LEU A 6 -1.31 4.72 -15.49
CA LEU A 6 -1.86 3.90 -14.43
C LEU A 6 -1.75 4.57 -13.05
N ILE A 7 -0.62 5.24 -12.79
CA ILE A 7 -0.41 6.02 -11.56
C ILE A 7 -1.30 7.27 -11.56
N HIS A 8 -1.40 7.99 -12.69
CA HIS A 8 -2.21 9.21 -12.76
C HIS A 8 -3.73 8.93 -12.71
N GLY A 9 -4.20 7.81 -13.28
CA GLY A 9 -5.59 7.36 -13.20
C GLY A 9 -5.98 6.94 -11.78
N ASN A 10 -5.11 6.20 -11.09
CA ASN A 10 -5.36 5.73 -9.72
C ASN A 10 -5.28 6.85 -8.68
N VAL A 11 -4.41 7.85 -8.87
CA VAL A 11 -4.39 9.05 -8.02
C VAL A 11 -5.69 9.84 -8.17
N THR A 12 -6.27 9.91 -9.37
CA THR A 12 -7.54 10.61 -9.62
C THR A 12 -8.72 9.90 -8.93
N LEU A 13 -8.74 8.57 -8.93
CA LEU A 13 -9.76 7.77 -8.22
C LEU A 13 -9.60 7.83 -6.69
N LEU A 14 -8.36 7.86 -6.19
CA LEU A 14 -8.06 8.01 -4.76
C LEU A 14 -8.40 9.42 -4.26
N SER A 15 -8.20 10.46 -5.08
CA SER A 15 -8.64 11.83 -4.76
C SER A 15 -10.16 12.01 -4.73
N LEU A 16 -10.93 11.13 -5.38
CA LEU A 16 -12.39 11.06 -5.24
C LEU A 16 -12.84 10.38 -3.93
N LEU A 17 -11.95 9.68 -3.22
CA LEU A 17 -12.19 9.07 -1.91
C LEU A 17 -11.72 9.95 -0.74
N VAL A 18 -10.87 10.96 -0.99
CA VAL A 18 -10.46 11.98 0.01
C VAL A 18 -11.65 12.64 0.74
N PRO A 19 -12.80 12.96 0.12
CA PRO A 19 -13.95 13.50 0.87
C PRO A 19 -14.66 12.48 1.77
N PHE A 20 -14.37 11.17 1.66
CA PHE A 20 -14.97 10.12 2.51
C PHE A 20 -14.18 9.81 3.78
N PHE A 21 -12.93 10.26 3.88
CA PHE A 21 -12.16 10.22 5.10
C PHE A 21 -12.13 11.63 5.69
N PRO A 22 -12.90 11.94 6.75
CA PRO A 22 -12.67 13.19 7.46
C PRO A 22 -11.21 13.20 7.91
N ALA A 23 -10.54 14.32 7.66
CA ALA A 23 -9.20 14.58 8.16
C ALA A 23 -9.23 14.52 9.70
N ILE A 24 -8.99 13.35 10.27
CA ILE A 24 -8.66 13.20 11.69
C ILE A 24 -7.19 13.60 11.80
N TYR A 25 -6.94 14.91 11.77
CA TYR A 25 -5.66 15.49 12.11
C TYR A 25 -5.64 15.69 13.64
N GLN A 26 -4.71 14.96 14.26
CA GLN A 26 -3.92 15.35 15.43
C GLN A 26 -4.65 15.74 16.74
N ASP A 27 -4.73 14.79 17.66
CA ASP A 27 -4.20 15.05 19.00
C ASP A 27 -3.63 13.75 19.59
N SER A 28 -2.30 13.69 19.66
CA SER A 28 -1.56 12.68 20.40
C SER A 28 -0.62 13.43 21.31
N ARG A 29 -1.16 14.03 22.38
CA ARG A 29 -0.36 14.43 23.54
C ARG A 29 -0.72 13.57 24.74
N PRO A 30 0.27 12.94 25.40
CA PRO A 30 0.03 12.20 26.63
C PRO A 30 -0.33 13.19 27.75
N LEU A 31 -1.27 12.78 28.60
CA LEU A 31 -1.69 13.50 29.80
C LEU A 31 -0.48 13.66 30.74
N GLY A 32 0.03 14.89 30.87
CA GLY A 32 1.12 15.22 31.77
C GLY A 32 1.09 16.69 32.17
N SER A 33 0.75 16.93 33.44
CA SER A 33 0.90 18.15 34.24
C SER A 33 0.30 19.46 33.73
N VAL A 34 -0.70 19.93 34.48
CA VAL A 34 -1.20 21.31 34.55
C VAL A 34 -0.04 22.27 34.82
N SER A 35 0.23 23.21 33.91
CA SER A 35 0.74 24.56 34.24
C SER A 35 0.62 25.55 33.08
N ALA A 36 0.14 26.75 33.43
CA ALA A 36 0.28 28.06 32.78
C ALA A 36 -0.16 28.23 31.30
N PHE A 37 -1.33 28.85 31.17
CA PHE A 37 -1.87 29.52 30.00
C PHE A 37 -0.95 30.65 29.53
N LYS A 38 -0.48 30.58 28.27
CA LYS A 38 0.07 31.74 27.54
C LYS A 38 -0.62 31.78 26.18
N GLU A 39 -1.55 32.71 26.03
CA GLU A 39 -2.24 32.99 24.77
C GLU A 39 -1.26 33.54 23.74
N GLU A 40 -1.19 32.88 22.59
CA GLU A 40 -0.62 33.39 21.35
C GLU A 40 -1.77 33.49 20.34
N PRO A 41 -1.89 34.58 19.55
CA PRO A 41 -3.17 35.00 18.98
C PRO A 41 -3.64 34.10 17.85
N GLU A 42 -4.92 33.72 17.92
CA GLU A 42 -5.61 32.92 16.90
C GLU A 42 -5.60 33.59 15.51
N ARG A 43 -5.14 32.83 14.52
CA ARG A 43 -5.32 33.13 13.10
C ARG A 43 -6.78 32.85 12.72
N LYS A 44 -7.55 33.92 12.55
CA LYS A 44 -8.97 33.91 12.12
C LYS A 44 -9.17 33.06 10.85
N PRO A 45 -9.97 31.97 10.87
CA PRO A 45 -10.22 31.15 9.70
C PRO A 45 -11.16 31.84 8.70
N ASP A 46 -10.83 31.75 7.40
CA ASP A 46 -11.56 32.36 6.30
C ASP A 46 -13.01 31.84 6.21
N ALA A 47 -13.98 32.74 6.40
CA ALA A 47 -15.43 32.44 6.45
C ALA A 47 -15.98 31.72 5.19
N GLY A 48 -15.37 31.93 4.02
CA GLY A 48 -15.75 31.26 2.77
C GLY A 48 -15.44 29.75 2.76
N ARG A 49 -14.39 29.32 3.46
CA ARG A 49 -14.00 27.90 3.56
C ARG A 49 -14.96 27.12 4.48
N MET A 50 -15.47 27.79 5.50
CA MET A 50 -16.37 27.21 6.51
C MET A 50 -17.77 26.91 5.94
N GLY A 51 -18.29 27.78 5.06
CA GLY A 51 -19.58 27.58 4.40
C GLY A 51 -19.61 26.38 3.43
N ILE A 52 -18.54 26.19 2.65
CA ILE A 52 -18.43 25.09 1.67
C ILE A 52 -18.29 23.73 2.38
N GLN A 53 -17.48 23.65 3.44
CA GLN A 53 -17.35 22.44 4.24
C GLN A 53 -18.67 22.06 4.92
N THR A 54 -19.39 23.04 5.47
CA THR A 54 -20.68 22.81 6.13
C THR A 54 -21.74 22.33 5.13
N ALA A 55 -21.79 22.91 3.94
CA ALA A 55 -22.69 22.47 2.87
C ALA A 55 -22.39 21.03 2.43
N GLY A 56 -21.11 20.68 2.25
CA GLY A 56 -20.70 19.31 1.87
C GLY A 56 -21.09 18.26 2.90
N ILE A 57 -20.87 18.53 4.19
CA ILE A 57 -21.24 17.63 5.29
C ILE A 57 -22.76 17.41 5.32
N ASN A 58 -23.56 18.46 5.14
CA ASN A 58 -25.02 18.36 5.14
C ASN A 58 -25.54 17.51 3.97
N ILE A 59 -24.97 17.67 2.78
CA ILE A 59 -25.33 16.85 1.61
C ILE A 59 -24.97 15.38 1.88
N PHE A 60 -23.79 15.11 2.43
CA PHE A 60 -23.35 13.76 2.77
C PHE A 60 -24.28 13.08 3.79
N LEU A 61 -24.61 13.78 4.88
CA LEU A 61 -25.54 13.29 5.90
C LEU A 61 -26.93 13.02 5.32
N SER A 62 -27.40 13.87 4.41
CA SER A 62 -28.68 13.67 3.72
C SER A 62 -28.68 12.41 2.85
N LEU A 63 -27.63 12.20 2.05
CA LEU A 63 -27.48 11.01 1.21
C LEU A 63 -27.41 9.73 2.05
N TRP A 64 -26.67 9.76 3.16
CA TRP A 64 -26.55 8.62 4.07
C TRP A 64 -27.88 8.27 4.74
N ARG A 65 -28.63 9.30 5.15
CA ARG A 65 -29.98 9.12 5.71
C ARG A 65 -30.90 8.42 4.71
N ILE A 66 -30.89 8.85 3.44
CA ILE A 66 -31.68 8.22 2.37
C ILE A 66 -31.26 6.76 2.13
N PHE A 67 -29.97 6.44 2.23
CA PHE A 67 -29.47 5.08 2.03
C PHE A 67 -29.91 4.10 3.14
N VAL A 68 -29.87 4.54 4.39
CA VAL A 68 -30.22 3.73 5.56
C VAL A 68 -31.74 3.63 5.76
N SER A 69 -32.50 4.63 5.32
CA SER A 69 -33.94 4.67 5.50
C SER A 69 -34.66 3.45 4.91
N PRO A 70 -35.75 2.98 5.55
CA PRO A 70 -36.60 1.96 4.98
C PRO A 70 -37.19 2.47 3.65
N LYS A 71 -37.38 1.54 2.70
CA LYS A 71 -37.95 1.85 1.39
C LYS A 71 -39.32 2.52 1.59
N SER A 72 -39.46 3.77 1.13
CA SER A 72 -40.73 4.48 1.16
C SER A 72 -41.54 4.20 -0.11
N LEU A 73 -42.85 4.42 -0.04
CA LEU A 73 -43.80 4.10 -1.11
C LEU A 73 -43.86 5.18 -2.22
N GLY A 74 -43.28 6.36 -1.99
CA GLY A 74 -43.34 7.48 -2.92
C GLY A 74 -42.37 7.34 -4.10
N TRP A 75 -42.83 7.68 -5.32
CA TRP A 75 -42.00 7.60 -6.54
C TRP A 75 -40.72 8.44 -6.47
N ARG A 76 -40.79 9.66 -5.91
CA ARG A 76 -39.62 10.55 -5.78
C ARG A 76 -38.58 9.96 -4.84
N ASP A 77 -39.01 9.48 -3.69
CA ASP A 77 -38.13 8.86 -2.70
C ASP A 77 -37.53 7.55 -3.23
N PHE A 78 -38.31 6.78 -3.99
CA PHE A 78 -37.81 5.56 -4.63
C PHE A 78 -36.69 5.86 -5.63
N ILE A 79 -36.86 6.88 -6.48
CA ILE A 79 -35.84 7.32 -7.44
C ILE A 79 -34.59 7.82 -6.70
N GLN A 80 -34.76 8.63 -5.65
CA GLN A 80 -33.64 9.08 -4.82
C GLN A 80 -32.89 7.91 -4.20
N HIS A 81 -33.62 6.94 -3.65
CA HIS A 81 -33.05 5.77 -3.01
C HIS A 81 -32.30 4.86 -3.99
N LEU A 82 -32.85 4.66 -5.19
CA LEU A 82 -32.18 3.96 -6.28
C LEU A 82 -30.89 4.68 -6.70
N GLY A 83 -30.94 6.01 -6.84
CA GLY A 83 -29.78 6.83 -7.17
C GLY A 83 -28.66 6.69 -6.14
N VAL A 84 -28.98 6.79 -4.85
CA VAL A 84 -27.98 6.61 -3.78
C VAL A 84 -27.43 5.19 -3.76
N CYS A 85 -28.27 4.15 -3.94
CA CYS A 85 -27.80 2.77 -4.01
C CYS A 85 -26.85 2.54 -5.19
N CYS A 86 -27.15 3.07 -6.36
CA CYS A 86 -26.28 2.94 -7.53
C CYS A 86 -24.97 3.73 -7.38
N PHE A 87 -25.00 4.90 -6.73
CA PHE A 87 -23.79 5.64 -6.39
C PHE A 87 -22.90 4.86 -5.41
N VAL A 88 -23.47 4.34 -4.31
CA VAL A 88 -22.71 3.52 -3.35
C VAL A 88 -22.21 2.23 -3.99
N ALA A 89 -23.00 1.59 -4.85
CA ALA A 89 -22.58 0.43 -5.63
C ALA A 89 -21.39 0.77 -6.54
N PHE A 90 -21.41 1.94 -7.20
CA PHE A 90 -20.33 2.38 -8.07
C PHE A 90 -19.03 2.55 -7.29
N ILE A 91 -19.07 3.22 -6.13
CA ILE A 91 -17.89 3.37 -5.25
C ILE A 91 -17.40 2.01 -4.77
N SER A 92 -18.30 1.13 -4.35
CA SER A 92 -17.95 -0.21 -3.84
C SER A 92 -17.29 -1.07 -4.92
N VAL A 93 -17.86 -1.10 -6.13
CA VAL A 93 -17.30 -1.82 -7.27
C VAL A 93 -16.04 -1.16 -7.79
N GLY A 94 -15.91 0.16 -7.68
CA GLY A 94 -14.66 0.90 -7.94
C GLY A 94 -13.55 0.46 -6.99
N LEU A 95 -13.83 0.36 -5.68
CA LEU A 95 -12.86 -0.12 -4.69
C LEU A 95 -12.47 -1.59 -4.93
N LEU A 96 -13.44 -2.45 -5.20
CA LEU A 96 -13.22 -3.83 -5.63
C LEU A 96 -12.39 -3.87 -6.93
N SER A 97 -12.69 -2.99 -7.88
CA SER A 97 -11.94 -2.92 -9.12
C SER A 97 -10.51 -2.47 -8.86
N VAL A 98 -10.22 -1.51 -7.98
CA VAL A 98 -8.83 -1.13 -7.66
C VAL A 98 -8.06 -2.28 -6.99
N THR A 99 -8.70 -3.02 -6.09
CA THR A 99 -8.05 -4.18 -5.44
C THR A 99 -7.87 -5.36 -6.40
N PHE A 100 -8.80 -5.50 -7.34
CA PHE A 100 -8.80 -6.54 -8.37
C PHE A 100 -8.57 -5.95 -9.77
N CYS A 101 -7.75 -4.90 -9.90
CA CYS A 101 -7.63 -4.05 -11.10
C CYS A 101 -7.18 -4.79 -12.36
N TRP A 102 -6.79 -6.04 -12.17
CA TRP A 102 -6.37 -6.98 -13.19
C TRP A 102 -7.42 -8.05 -13.54
N PHE A 103 -8.38 -8.35 -12.65
CA PHE A 103 -9.38 -9.41 -12.83
C PHE A 103 -10.66 -8.89 -13.51
N LEU A 104 -11.06 -7.65 -13.19
CA LEU A 104 -12.22 -6.96 -13.79
C LEU A 104 -11.79 -5.94 -14.88
N SER A 105 -10.74 -6.25 -15.65
CA SER A 105 -10.23 -5.35 -16.70
C SER A 105 -11.28 -5.06 -17.81
N SER A 106 -12.25 -5.97 -17.97
CA SER A 106 -13.35 -5.76 -18.90
C SER A 106 -14.37 -4.75 -18.37
N THR A 107 -14.61 -3.70 -19.14
CA THR A 107 -15.70 -2.72 -18.90
C THR A 107 -17.06 -3.39 -18.76
N ILE A 108 -17.27 -4.53 -19.44
CA ILE A 108 -18.48 -5.35 -19.32
C ILE A 108 -18.55 -6.01 -17.95
N ALA A 109 -17.43 -6.55 -17.44
CA ALA A 109 -17.38 -7.14 -16.10
C ALA A 109 -17.61 -6.09 -15.00
N PHE A 110 -17.06 -4.87 -15.17
CA PHE A 110 -17.30 -3.76 -14.25
C PHE A 110 -18.76 -3.35 -14.23
N THR A 111 -19.37 -3.11 -15.40
CA THR A 111 -20.77 -2.67 -15.52
C THR A 111 -21.75 -3.74 -15.02
N THR A 112 -21.54 -5.01 -15.35
CA THR A 112 -22.37 -6.12 -14.85
C THR A 112 -22.27 -6.25 -13.33
N THR A 113 -21.06 -6.21 -12.77
CA THR A 113 -20.85 -6.25 -11.31
C THR A 113 -21.49 -5.04 -10.62
N TRP A 114 -21.38 -3.86 -11.21
CA TRP A 114 -22.04 -2.64 -10.71
C TRP A 114 -23.56 -2.77 -10.70
N MET A 115 -24.16 -3.27 -11.78
CA MET A 115 -25.61 -3.48 -11.85
C MET A 115 -26.08 -4.52 -10.82
N ILE A 116 -25.37 -5.64 -10.68
CA ILE A 116 -25.66 -6.68 -9.67
C ILE A 116 -25.59 -6.07 -8.26
N MET A 117 -24.53 -5.31 -7.96
CA MET A 117 -24.37 -4.66 -6.66
C MET A 117 -25.44 -3.60 -6.41
N CYS A 118 -25.83 -2.80 -7.42
CA CYS A 118 -26.91 -1.82 -7.26
C CYS A 118 -28.24 -2.53 -6.96
N VAL A 119 -28.58 -3.61 -7.67
CA VAL A 119 -29.78 -4.42 -7.39
C VAL A 119 -29.74 -5.01 -5.97
N LEU A 120 -28.61 -5.60 -5.57
CA LEU A 120 -28.44 -6.19 -4.25
C LEU A 120 -28.63 -5.15 -3.13
N LEU A 121 -28.03 -3.97 -3.28
CA LEU A 121 -28.20 -2.86 -2.34
C LEU A 121 -29.63 -2.33 -2.33
N CYS A 122 -30.28 -2.19 -3.49
CA CYS A 122 -31.66 -1.73 -3.56
C CYS A 122 -32.64 -2.70 -2.88
N CYS A 123 -32.42 -4.01 -3.00
CA CYS A 123 -33.36 -5.01 -2.52
C CYS A 123 -33.15 -5.40 -1.05
N THR A 124 -31.91 -5.36 -0.55
CA THR A 124 -31.58 -5.98 0.75
C THR A 124 -31.07 -4.97 1.78
N LYS A 125 -31.76 -4.88 2.92
CA LYS A 125 -31.33 -4.03 4.05
C LYS A 125 -30.00 -4.53 4.64
N HIS A 126 -29.80 -5.85 4.68
CA HIS A 126 -28.59 -6.46 5.22
C HIS A 126 -27.34 -6.12 4.39
N ALA A 127 -27.43 -6.12 3.05
CA ALA A 127 -26.27 -5.74 2.22
C ALA A 127 -25.92 -4.27 2.39
N ARG A 128 -26.92 -3.38 2.50
CA ARG A 128 -26.68 -1.96 2.82
C ARG A 128 -25.91 -1.84 4.12
N CYS A 129 -26.42 -2.40 5.22
CA CYS A 129 -25.74 -2.35 6.51
C CYS A 129 -24.33 -2.92 6.46
N PHE A 130 -24.13 -4.05 5.77
CA PHE A 130 -22.82 -4.65 5.60
C PHE A 130 -21.85 -3.72 4.87
N ILE A 131 -22.23 -3.15 3.73
CA ILE A 131 -21.39 -2.22 2.96
C ILE A 131 -21.04 -0.98 3.78
N LEU A 132 -21.98 -0.42 4.54
CA LEU A 132 -21.68 0.72 5.42
C LEU A 132 -20.65 0.37 6.49
N LEU A 133 -20.80 -0.81 7.11
CA LEU A 133 -19.83 -1.29 8.09
C LEU A 133 -18.47 -1.52 7.44
N VAL A 134 -18.39 -2.01 6.20
CA VAL A 134 -17.12 -2.16 5.48
C VAL A 134 -16.44 -0.80 5.29
N PHE A 135 -17.17 0.21 4.83
CA PHE A 135 -16.64 1.57 4.69
C PHE A 135 -16.15 2.13 6.03
N LEU A 136 -16.91 1.94 7.10
CA LEU A 136 -16.51 2.36 8.45
C LEU A 136 -15.28 1.59 8.94
N SER A 137 -15.23 0.27 8.73
CA SER A 137 -14.10 -0.59 9.09
C SER A 137 -12.79 -0.13 8.45
N CYS A 138 -12.82 0.32 7.19
CA CYS A 138 -11.65 0.91 6.52
C CYS A 138 -11.12 2.16 7.24
N GLY A 139 -11.98 2.94 7.91
CA GLY A 139 -11.60 4.13 8.68
C GLY A 139 -11.21 3.86 10.14
N LEU A 140 -11.67 2.74 10.71
CA LEU A 140 -11.30 2.31 12.06
C LEU A 140 -9.79 2.01 12.15
N ARG A 141 -9.23 2.15 13.35
CA ARG A 141 -7.79 1.97 13.60
C ARG A 141 -7.26 0.66 13.02
N GLU A 142 -7.94 -0.46 13.27
CA GLU A 142 -7.50 -1.78 12.81
C GLU A 142 -7.58 -1.93 11.29
N GLY A 143 -8.70 -1.56 10.66
CA GLY A 143 -8.85 -1.66 9.21
C GLY A 143 -7.94 -0.69 8.46
N ARG A 144 -7.75 0.53 8.98
CA ARG A 144 -6.80 1.51 8.43
C ARG A 144 -5.37 0.99 8.52
N ASN A 145 -4.96 0.43 9.65
CA ASN A 145 -3.62 -0.14 9.81
C ASN A 145 -3.41 -1.32 8.83
N ALA A 146 -4.41 -2.18 8.65
CA ALA A 146 -4.35 -3.26 7.68
C ALA A 146 -4.22 -2.75 6.23
N LEU A 147 -4.99 -1.70 5.88
CA LEU A 147 -4.94 -1.11 4.54
C LEU A 147 -3.61 -0.39 4.28
N ILE A 148 -3.06 0.32 5.26
CA ILE A 148 -1.73 0.95 5.19
C ILE A 148 -0.65 -0.13 5.05
N ALA A 149 -0.73 -1.23 5.80
CA ALA A 149 0.20 -2.34 5.70
C ALA A 149 0.17 -2.99 4.31
N ALA A 150 -1.03 -3.25 3.78
CA ALA A 150 -1.21 -3.77 2.42
C ALA A 150 -0.65 -2.80 1.37
N GLY A 151 -0.96 -1.51 1.47
CA GLY A 151 -0.46 -0.47 0.56
C GLY A 151 1.06 -0.32 0.61
N THR A 152 1.64 -0.35 1.81
CA THR A 152 3.10 -0.30 2.01
C THR A 152 3.77 -1.53 1.40
N GLY A 153 3.19 -2.71 1.58
CA GLY A 153 3.66 -3.94 0.94
C GLY A 153 3.70 -3.81 -0.59
N ILE A 154 2.64 -3.29 -1.21
CA ILE A 154 2.57 -3.09 -2.67
C ILE A 154 3.74 -2.21 -3.16
N VAL A 155 4.00 -1.10 -2.45
CA VAL A 155 5.10 -0.17 -2.76
C VAL A 155 6.46 -0.84 -2.64
N ILE A 156 6.69 -1.62 -1.57
CA ILE A 156 7.95 -2.36 -1.37
C ILE A 156 8.21 -3.30 -2.55
N PHE A 157 7.22 -4.11 -2.94
CA PHE A 157 7.37 -5.03 -4.08
C PHE A 157 7.71 -4.29 -5.39
N GLY A 158 7.10 -3.12 -5.62
CA GLY A 158 7.43 -2.28 -6.79
C GLY A 158 8.87 -1.73 -6.75
N HIS A 159 9.39 -1.38 -5.58
CA HIS A 159 10.79 -0.97 -5.44
C HIS A 159 11.78 -2.10 -5.72
N VAL A 160 11.46 -3.32 -5.29
CA VAL A 160 12.32 -4.49 -5.52
C VAL A 160 12.49 -4.74 -7.01
N GLU A 161 11.40 -4.73 -7.78
CA GLU A 161 11.44 -4.87 -9.25
C GLU A 161 12.35 -3.82 -9.91
N ASN A 162 12.24 -2.57 -9.49
CA ASN A 162 13.07 -1.47 -9.99
C ASN A 162 14.57 -1.63 -9.61
N ILE A 163 14.88 -2.14 -8.42
CA ILE A 163 16.26 -2.41 -7.99
C ILE A 163 16.91 -3.44 -8.91
N PHE A 164 16.24 -4.55 -9.19
CA PHE A 164 16.78 -5.60 -10.05
C PHE A 164 16.97 -5.14 -11.50
N HIS A 165 16.05 -4.31 -12.01
CA HIS A 165 16.20 -3.68 -13.32
C HIS A 165 17.44 -2.76 -13.38
N ASN A 166 17.65 -1.92 -12.36
CA ASN A 166 18.82 -1.04 -12.30
C ASN A 166 20.14 -1.82 -12.15
N PHE A 167 20.12 -2.89 -11.36
CA PHE A 167 21.29 -3.74 -11.17
C PHE A 167 21.74 -4.41 -12.49
N LYS A 168 20.77 -4.80 -13.33
CA LYS A 168 21.05 -5.30 -14.70
C LYS A 168 21.78 -4.26 -15.55
N GLY A 169 21.27 -3.03 -15.58
CA GLY A 169 21.91 -1.94 -16.32
C GLY A 169 23.32 -1.61 -15.78
N LEU A 170 23.51 -1.67 -14.47
CA LEU A 170 24.82 -1.47 -13.84
C LEU A 170 25.84 -2.53 -14.26
N LEU A 171 25.45 -3.81 -14.26
CA LEU A 171 26.33 -4.91 -14.67
C LEU A 171 26.71 -4.83 -16.14
N ASP A 172 25.77 -4.47 -17.01
CA ASP A 172 26.05 -4.24 -18.43
C ASP A 172 27.04 -3.08 -18.63
N SER A 173 26.87 -1.98 -17.89
CA SER A 173 27.78 -0.83 -17.92
C SER A 173 29.18 -1.18 -17.41
N MET A 174 29.28 -1.88 -16.27
CA MET A 174 30.56 -2.30 -15.70
C MET A 174 31.31 -3.24 -16.64
N THR A 175 30.59 -4.20 -17.25
CA THR A 175 31.16 -5.12 -18.24
C THR A 175 31.67 -4.37 -19.47
N CYS A 176 30.89 -3.41 -19.98
CA CYS A 176 31.28 -2.58 -21.11
C CYS A 176 32.52 -1.73 -20.79
N ASN A 177 32.55 -1.09 -19.63
CA ASN A 177 33.67 -0.27 -19.18
C ASN A 177 34.96 -1.09 -19.00
N LEU A 178 34.86 -2.26 -18.38
CA LEU A 178 36.00 -3.18 -18.23
C LEU A 178 36.51 -3.63 -19.60
N ARG A 179 35.62 -4.00 -20.52
CA ARG A 179 36.00 -4.39 -21.89
C ARG A 179 36.73 -3.26 -22.63
N ALA A 180 36.22 -2.04 -22.56
CA ALA A 180 36.86 -0.89 -23.18
C ALA A 180 38.24 -0.59 -22.57
N LYS A 181 38.34 -0.57 -21.24
CA LYS A 181 39.59 -0.23 -20.56
C LYS A 181 40.66 -1.33 -20.69
N SER A 182 40.30 -2.60 -20.53
CA SER A 182 41.27 -3.69 -20.62
C SER A 182 41.69 -3.94 -22.08
N PHE A 183 40.74 -4.21 -22.98
CA PHE A 183 41.04 -4.66 -24.34
C PHE A 183 41.38 -3.54 -25.32
N SER A 184 40.79 -2.35 -25.17
CA SER A 184 41.10 -1.25 -26.09
C SER A 184 42.28 -0.39 -25.64
N ILE A 185 42.60 -0.36 -24.34
CA ILE A 185 43.64 0.51 -23.79
C ILE A 185 44.82 -0.28 -23.23
N HIS A 186 44.62 -1.07 -22.17
CA HIS A 186 45.75 -1.71 -21.47
C HIS A 186 46.45 -2.80 -22.29
N PHE A 187 45.71 -3.70 -22.94
CA PHE A 187 46.32 -4.79 -23.71
C PHE A 187 47.12 -4.29 -24.94
N PRO A 188 46.62 -3.36 -25.75
CA PRO A 188 47.39 -2.81 -26.86
C PRO A 188 48.64 -2.06 -26.40
N LEU A 189 48.55 -1.29 -25.32
CA LEU A 189 49.71 -0.62 -24.73
C LEU A 189 50.74 -1.63 -24.23
N LEU A 190 50.32 -2.65 -23.49
CA LEU A 190 51.22 -3.70 -22.99
C LEU A 190 51.90 -4.42 -24.17
N LYS A 191 51.16 -4.74 -25.23
CA LYS A 191 51.71 -5.32 -26.46
C LYS A 191 52.80 -4.43 -27.08
N LYS A 192 52.57 -3.12 -27.14
CA LYS A 192 53.56 -2.15 -27.66
C LYS A 192 54.79 -2.05 -26.78
N TYR A 193 54.64 -2.10 -25.44
CA TYR A 193 55.78 -2.16 -24.51
C TYR A 193 56.59 -3.46 -24.68
N ILE A 194 55.92 -4.60 -24.84
CA ILE A 194 56.56 -5.89 -25.10
C ILE A 194 57.37 -5.84 -26.40
N GLU A 195 56.75 -5.37 -27.49
CA GLU A 195 57.41 -5.19 -28.80
C GLU A 195 58.64 -4.29 -28.68
N ALA A 196 58.55 -3.20 -27.91
CA ALA A 196 59.68 -2.29 -27.67
C ALA A 196 60.82 -2.95 -26.88
N ILE A 197 60.52 -3.69 -25.82
CA ILE A 197 61.53 -4.41 -25.02
C ILE A 197 62.22 -5.48 -25.87
N GLN A 198 61.48 -6.25 -26.66
CA GLN A 198 62.03 -7.23 -27.59
C GLN A 198 62.93 -6.58 -28.65
N TRP A 199 62.52 -5.42 -29.16
CA TRP A 199 63.33 -4.64 -30.11
C TRP A 199 64.64 -4.15 -29.49
N ILE A 200 64.61 -3.60 -28.27
CA ILE A 200 65.82 -3.17 -27.53
C ILE A 200 66.75 -4.36 -27.27
N TYR A 201 66.21 -5.50 -26.85
CA TYR A 201 66.99 -6.71 -26.62
C TYR A 201 67.64 -7.22 -27.92
N GLY A 202 66.92 -7.19 -29.04
CA GLY A 202 67.43 -7.52 -30.38
C GLY A 202 68.53 -6.56 -30.86
N LEU A 203 68.52 -5.31 -30.40
CA LEU A 203 69.59 -4.33 -30.66
C LEU A 203 70.78 -4.49 -29.72
N ALA A 204 70.59 -5.07 -28.53
CA ALA A 204 71.67 -5.34 -27.58
C ALA A 204 72.45 -6.63 -27.92
N THR A 205 71.86 -7.52 -28.71
CA THR A 205 72.46 -8.81 -29.10
C THR A 205 73.74 -8.73 -29.96
N PRO A 206 74.07 -7.66 -30.72
CA PRO A 206 75.38 -7.52 -31.35
C PRO A 206 76.42 -6.84 -30.44
N LEU A 207 76.08 -6.42 -29.22
CA LEU A 207 77.00 -5.72 -28.32
C LEU A 207 77.82 -6.72 -27.48
N SER A 208 78.49 -7.65 -28.16
CA SER A 208 79.49 -8.59 -27.62
C SER A 208 80.76 -7.93 -27.05
N LEU A 209 80.74 -6.61 -26.84
CA LEU A 209 81.84 -5.83 -26.27
C LEU A 209 81.77 -5.69 -24.74
N LEU A 210 80.65 -6.07 -24.11
CA LEU A 210 80.46 -6.02 -22.65
C LEU A 210 80.33 -7.38 -21.98
N ASP A 211 80.52 -8.48 -22.72
CA ASP A 211 80.51 -9.84 -22.15
C ASP A 211 81.68 -10.08 -21.18
N ASP A 212 82.77 -9.33 -21.31
CA ASP A 212 83.96 -9.46 -20.46
C ASP A 212 83.91 -8.61 -19.18
N LEU A 213 82.93 -7.71 -19.02
CA LEU A 213 82.88 -6.77 -17.88
C LEU A 213 81.78 -7.07 -16.86
N VAL A 214 80.68 -7.72 -17.24
CA VAL A 214 79.58 -8.04 -16.29
C VAL A 214 78.90 -9.36 -16.67
N SER A 215 79.09 -10.40 -15.84
CA SER A 215 78.43 -11.70 -16.03
C SER A 215 76.93 -11.61 -15.68
N TRP A 216 76.07 -11.50 -16.68
CA TRP A 216 74.62 -11.62 -16.50
C TRP A 216 74.19 -13.08 -16.67
N ASN A 217 74.30 -13.89 -15.60
CA ASN A 217 73.77 -15.26 -15.58
C ASN A 217 72.32 -15.28 -15.07
N GLN A 218 71.41 -14.66 -15.83
CA GLN A 218 69.98 -14.85 -15.61
C GLN A 218 69.30 -15.13 -16.95
N THR A 219 68.92 -16.39 -17.14
CA THR A 219 67.94 -16.81 -18.14
C THR A 219 66.61 -16.13 -17.83
N LEU A 220 66.43 -14.93 -18.37
CA LEU A 220 65.19 -14.17 -18.25
C LEU A 220 64.13 -14.86 -19.12
N ALA A 221 63.55 -15.96 -18.61
CA ALA A 221 62.41 -16.65 -19.19
C ALA A 221 61.16 -15.79 -19.02
N VAL A 222 61.07 -14.74 -19.82
CA VAL A 222 59.91 -13.85 -19.87
C VAL A 222 58.87 -14.52 -20.76
N SER A 223 58.08 -15.40 -20.16
CA SER A 223 56.83 -15.91 -20.74
C SER A 223 55.80 -14.79 -20.75
N LEU A 224 55.92 -13.90 -21.75
CA LEU A 224 54.90 -12.90 -22.10
C LEU A 224 53.73 -13.61 -22.77
N PHE A 225 53.02 -14.42 -21.98
CA PHE A 225 51.69 -14.86 -22.35
C PHE A 225 50.84 -13.61 -22.63
N SER A 226 49.92 -13.69 -23.58
CA SER A 226 48.94 -12.62 -23.85
C SER A 226 47.68 -12.91 -23.02
N PRO A 227 47.53 -12.34 -21.79
CA PRO A 227 46.37 -12.58 -20.94
C PRO A 227 45.03 -12.12 -21.52
N SER A 228 44.99 -11.53 -22.72
CA SER A 228 43.79 -11.00 -23.36
C SER A 228 42.72 -12.06 -23.56
N HIS A 229 43.04 -13.19 -24.19
CA HIS A 229 42.06 -14.24 -24.48
C HIS A 229 41.55 -14.93 -23.21
N ILE A 230 42.42 -15.08 -22.20
CA ILE A 230 42.06 -15.67 -20.90
C ILE A 230 41.16 -14.70 -20.12
N LEU A 231 41.50 -13.41 -20.08
CA LEU A 231 40.67 -12.39 -19.41
C LEU A 231 39.32 -12.20 -20.13
N GLU A 232 39.30 -12.28 -21.47
CA GLU A 232 38.07 -12.18 -22.25
C GLU A 232 37.15 -13.37 -22.01
N ALA A 233 37.71 -14.58 -21.99
CA ALA A 233 36.98 -15.78 -21.63
C ALA A 233 36.41 -15.68 -20.21
N GLN A 234 37.22 -15.29 -19.22
CA GLN A 234 36.79 -15.09 -17.83
C GLN A 234 35.72 -14.02 -17.69
N LEU A 235 35.86 -12.87 -18.37
CA LEU A 235 34.85 -11.81 -18.34
C LEU A 235 33.53 -12.25 -18.97
N ASN A 236 33.58 -12.96 -20.10
CA ASN A 236 32.37 -13.46 -20.75
C ASN A 236 31.70 -14.57 -19.93
N ASP A 237 32.48 -15.44 -19.30
CA ASP A 237 32.00 -16.50 -18.40
C ASP A 237 31.33 -15.91 -17.15
N THR A 238 32.02 -15.02 -16.43
CA THR A 238 31.46 -14.30 -15.27
C THR A 238 30.25 -13.46 -15.67
N LYS A 239 30.29 -12.79 -16.83
CA LYS A 239 29.11 -12.08 -17.36
C LYS A 239 27.95 -13.05 -17.55
N GLY A 240 28.17 -14.18 -18.21
CA GLY A 240 27.15 -15.19 -18.48
C GLY A 240 26.51 -15.74 -17.20
N GLU A 241 27.33 -16.12 -16.22
CA GLU A 241 26.86 -16.62 -14.92
C GLU A 241 26.05 -15.56 -14.17
N VAL A 242 26.58 -14.34 -14.04
CA VAL A 242 25.91 -13.26 -13.32
C VAL A 242 24.62 -12.81 -14.03
N LEU A 243 24.63 -12.70 -15.37
CA LEU A 243 23.42 -12.36 -16.12
C LEU A 243 22.37 -13.47 -16.02
N SER A 244 22.78 -14.74 -15.99
CA SER A 244 21.88 -15.88 -15.83
C SER A 244 21.18 -15.83 -14.47
N VAL A 245 21.96 -15.68 -13.39
CA VAL A 245 21.41 -15.52 -12.02
C VAL A 245 20.51 -14.28 -11.94
N LEU A 246 20.93 -13.18 -12.54
CA LEU A 246 20.15 -11.96 -12.54
C LEU A 246 18.86 -12.08 -13.35
N TYR A 247 18.89 -12.75 -14.51
CA TYR A 247 17.71 -12.99 -15.31
C TYR A 247 16.70 -13.84 -14.52
N GLN A 248 17.17 -14.94 -13.91
CA GLN A 248 16.36 -15.76 -13.01
C GLN A 248 15.76 -14.94 -11.87
N MET A 249 16.56 -14.10 -11.20
CA MET A 249 16.09 -13.24 -10.11
C MET A 249 15.14 -12.15 -10.59
N THR A 250 15.36 -11.54 -11.76
CA THR A 250 14.46 -10.52 -12.34
C THR A 250 13.12 -11.13 -12.72
N THR A 251 13.11 -12.28 -13.39
CA THR A 251 11.88 -12.99 -13.75
C THR A 251 11.14 -13.48 -12.51
N ALA A 252 11.85 -14.08 -11.54
CA ALA A 252 11.27 -14.49 -10.27
C ALA A 252 10.71 -13.28 -9.49
N THR A 253 11.43 -12.16 -9.49
CA THR A 253 10.99 -10.92 -8.85
C THR A 253 9.80 -10.30 -9.57
N GLU A 254 9.74 -10.30 -10.90
CA GLU A 254 8.61 -9.76 -11.66
C GLU A 254 7.34 -10.59 -11.40
N VAL A 255 7.47 -11.92 -11.39
CA VAL A 255 6.38 -12.82 -11.02
C VAL A 255 5.99 -12.62 -9.56
N LEU A 256 6.94 -12.55 -8.63
CA LEU A 256 6.68 -12.39 -7.20
C LEU A 256 6.16 -10.99 -6.84
N SER A 257 6.63 -9.95 -7.51
CA SER A 257 6.17 -8.56 -7.38
C SER A 257 4.74 -8.46 -7.88
N SER A 258 4.48 -8.90 -9.11
CA SER A 258 3.15 -8.83 -9.71
C SER A 258 2.14 -9.70 -8.98
N LEU A 259 2.51 -10.92 -8.58
CA LEU A 259 1.63 -11.82 -7.81
C LEU A 259 1.51 -11.38 -6.35
N GLY A 260 2.62 -10.98 -5.72
CA GLY A 260 2.66 -10.53 -4.33
C GLY A 260 1.85 -9.26 -4.11
N GLN A 261 1.94 -8.27 -4.99
CA GLN A 261 1.10 -7.07 -4.96
C GLN A 261 -0.39 -7.43 -5.03
N LYS A 262 -0.77 -8.36 -5.93
CA LYS A 262 -2.16 -8.84 -6.08
C LYS A 262 -2.65 -9.57 -4.83
N LEU A 263 -1.83 -10.47 -4.28
CA LEU A 263 -2.16 -11.24 -3.09
C LEU A 263 -2.27 -10.35 -1.85
N LEU A 264 -1.39 -9.36 -1.70
CA LEU A 264 -1.44 -8.42 -0.57
C LEU A 264 -2.66 -7.51 -0.63
N ALA A 265 -2.98 -6.95 -1.81
CA ALA A 265 -4.16 -6.12 -2.00
C ALA A 265 -5.45 -6.91 -1.69
N SER A 266 -5.54 -8.12 -2.25
CA SER A 266 -6.70 -9.00 -2.04
C SER A 266 -6.80 -9.50 -0.60
N ALA A 267 -5.70 -9.91 0.03
CA ALA A 267 -5.67 -10.36 1.43
C ALA A 267 -6.08 -9.23 2.39
N GLY A 268 -5.57 -8.01 2.20
CA GLY A 268 -5.93 -6.86 3.03
C GLY A 268 -7.43 -6.54 2.93
N PHE A 269 -7.96 -6.50 1.72
CA PHE A 269 -9.39 -6.27 1.50
C PHE A 269 -10.27 -7.42 2.03
N LEU A 270 -9.85 -8.67 1.83
CA LEU A 270 -10.55 -9.85 2.33
C LEU A 270 -10.57 -9.87 3.86
N LEU A 271 -9.49 -9.48 4.53
CA LEU A 271 -9.45 -9.35 5.99
C LEU A 271 -10.45 -8.31 6.49
N VAL A 272 -10.60 -7.18 5.80
CA VAL A 272 -11.62 -6.16 6.13
C VAL A 272 -13.03 -6.72 5.94
N LEU A 273 -13.30 -7.40 4.82
CA LEU A 273 -14.61 -8.02 4.55
C LEU A 273 -14.95 -9.09 5.58
N LEU A 274 -14.04 -10.04 5.84
CA LEU A 274 -14.23 -11.13 6.78
C LEU A 274 -14.36 -10.59 8.20
N GLY A 275 -13.50 -9.66 8.61
CA GLY A 275 -13.58 -9.00 9.91
C GLY A 275 -14.93 -8.31 10.12
N THR A 276 -15.42 -7.59 9.10
CA THR A 276 -16.73 -6.94 9.14
C THR A 276 -17.87 -7.95 9.18
N GLY A 277 -17.79 -9.04 8.41
CA GLY A 277 -18.79 -10.10 8.40
C GLY A 277 -18.87 -10.85 9.73
N LEU A 278 -17.70 -11.17 10.31
CA LEU A 278 -17.61 -11.77 11.64
C LEU A 278 -18.12 -10.82 12.72
N PHE A 279 -17.80 -9.53 12.63
CA PHE A 279 -18.33 -8.50 13.52
C PHE A 279 -19.86 -8.45 13.45
N MET A 280 -20.43 -8.37 12.24
CA MET A 280 -21.88 -8.30 12.04
C MET A 280 -22.57 -9.59 12.47
N LYS A 281 -22.01 -10.76 12.17
CA LYS A 281 -22.51 -12.07 12.64
C LYS A 281 -22.45 -12.19 14.16
N ARG A 282 -21.40 -11.69 14.80
CA ARG A 282 -21.26 -11.67 16.27
C ARG A 282 -22.24 -10.70 16.92
N PHE A 283 -22.48 -9.55 16.29
CA PHE A 283 -23.40 -8.53 16.78
C PHE A 283 -24.88 -8.96 16.64
N LEU A 284 -25.25 -9.59 15.53
CA LEU A 284 -26.61 -10.07 15.25
C LEU A 284 -26.89 -11.49 15.75
N GLY A 285 -25.87 -12.23 16.17
CA GLY A 285 -26.01 -13.60 16.64
C GLY A 285 -26.73 -13.69 18.00
N PRO A 286 -27.24 -14.87 18.39
CA PRO A 286 -27.90 -15.08 19.69
C PRO A 286 -27.04 -14.63 20.90
N CYS A 287 -25.71 -14.72 20.76
CA CYS A 287 -24.74 -14.29 21.77
C CYS A 287 -24.42 -12.77 21.72
N GLY A 288 -24.89 -12.03 20.73
CA GLY A 288 -24.69 -10.59 20.54
C GLY A 288 -25.55 -9.71 21.43
N GLN A 289 -26.56 -10.29 22.10
CA GLN A 289 -27.38 -9.65 23.15
C GLN A 289 -26.55 -9.28 24.42
N LYS A 290 -25.23 -9.49 24.39
CA LYS A 290 -24.27 -9.18 25.45
C LYS A 290 -23.47 -7.89 25.23
N TYR A 291 -23.80 -7.04 24.26
CA TYR A 291 -23.26 -5.67 24.29
C TYR A 291 -23.95 -4.90 25.41
N GLU A 292 -23.34 -4.97 26.60
CA GLU A 292 -23.65 -4.08 27.70
C GLU A 292 -23.58 -2.65 27.20
N ASN A 293 -24.70 -1.94 27.34
CA ASN A 293 -24.72 -0.51 27.08
C ASN A 293 -23.88 0.16 28.17
N ILE A 294 -22.56 0.30 27.93
CA ILE A 294 -21.58 0.93 28.84
C ILE A 294 -22.03 2.34 29.24
N TYR A 295 -22.95 2.95 28.48
CA TYR A 295 -23.50 4.27 28.73
C TYR A 295 -24.64 4.29 29.77
N ILE A 296 -25.22 3.14 30.16
CA ILE A 296 -26.22 3.07 31.25
C ILE A 296 -25.48 2.85 32.57
N THR A 297 -25.03 3.96 33.17
CA THR A 297 -24.41 3.95 34.50
C THR A 297 -25.47 3.90 35.60
N ARG A 298 -25.10 3.47 36.82
CA ARG A 298 -26.00 3.54 38.00
C ARG A 298 -26.52 4.96 38.26
N HIS A 299 -25.73 5.98 37.94
CA HIS A 299 -26.13 7.38 38.03
C HIS A 299 -27.27 7.72 37.06
N PHE A 300 -27.23 7.20 35.83
CA PHE A 300 -28.30 7.38 34.85
C PHE A 300 -29.61 6.71 35.32
N VAL A 301 -29.53 5.50 35.87
CA VAL A 301 -30.70 4.78 36.39
C VAL A 301 -31.32 5.53 37.60
N GLN A 302 -30.50 6.02 38.52
CA GLN A 302 -30.99 6.84 39.65
C GLN A 302 -31.53 8.21 39.22
N PHE A 303 -31.00 8.76 38.13
CA PHE A 303 -31.53 9.98 37.53
C PHE A 303 -32.92 9.72 36.91
N ASP A 304 -33.05 8.68 36.08
CA ASP A 304 -34.31 8.32 35.41
C ASP A 304 -35.41 7.94 36.42
N GLU A 305 -35.08 7.21 37.50
CA GLU A 305 -36.04 6.94 38.58
C GLU A 305 -36.46 8.21 39.33
N ARG A 306 -35.57 9.20 39.53
CA ARG A 306 -35.96 10.49 40.14
C ARG A 306 -36.90 11.28 39.24
N GLU A 307 -36.62 11.33 37.94
CA GLU A 307 -37.50 11.98 36.96
C GLU A 307 -38.88 11.30 36.89
N LYS A 308 -38.93 9.96 37.05
CA LYS A 308 -40.17 9.18 37.13
C LYS A 308 -41.03 9.54 38.34
N HIS A 309 -40.41 9.75 39.51
CA HIS A 309 -41.12 10.21 40.70
C HIS A 309 -41.67 11.63 40.54
N GLN A 310 -41.07 12.42 39.65
CA GLN A 310 -41.51 13.77 39.28
C GLN A 310 -42.49 13.79 38.09
N GLN A 311 -43.01 12.63 37.66
CA GLN A 311 -43.90 12.47 36.50
C GLN A 311 -43.34 13.02 35.18
N ARG A 312 -42.02 13.00 35.02
CA ARG A 312 -41.35 13.43 33.78
C ARG A 312 -41.11 12.24 32.83
N PRO A 313 -40.93 12.48 31.52
CA PRO A 313 -40.73 11.41 30.55
C PRO A 313 -39.47 10.61 30.87
N CYS A 314 -39.62 9.30 31.04
CA CYS A 314 -38.53 8.39 31.40
C CYS A 314 -38.09 7.56 30.19
N VAL A 315 -36.80 7.24 30.14
CA VAL A 315 -36.21 6.45 29.05
C VAL A 315 -36.33 4.94 29.33
N LEU A 316 -36.52 4.54 30.59
CA LEU A 316 -36.70 3.14 31.00
C LEU A 316 -38.20 2.76 31.03
N PRO A 317 -38.58 1.53 30.64
CA PRO A 317 -38.29 0.37 31.49
C PRO A 317 -37.29 -0.63 30.88
N LEU A 318 -36.35 -1.10 31.71
CA LEU A 318 -35.48 -2.24 31.39
C LEU A 318 -36.28 -3.54 31.32
N SER A 319 -35.93 -4.41 30.37
CA SER A 319 -36.45 -5.77 30.26
C SER A 319 -36.09 -6.61 31.50
N GLN A 320 -36.87 -7.65 31.81
CA GLN A 320 -36.64 -8.49 33.01
C GLN A 320 -35.22 -9.11 33.05
N LYS A 321 -34.59 -9.33 31.89
CA LYS A 321 -33.24 -9.88 31.77
C LYS A 321 -32.16 -8.83 32.10
N GLU A 322 -32.39 -7.56 31.77
CA GLU A 322 -31.48 -6.45 32.10
C GLU A 322 -31.49 -6.12 33.59
N LYS A 323 -32.63 -6.33 34.26
CA LYS A 323 -32.75 -6.20 35.72
C LYS A 323 -31.86 -7.20 36.47
N GLN A 324 -31.77 -8.45 36.01
CA GLN A 324 -30.93 -9.47 36.66
C GLN A 324 -29.42 -9.20 36.52
N LYS A 325 -29.00 -8.64 35.38
CA LYS A 325 -27.57 -8.42 35.09
C LYS A 325 -26.98 -7.19 35.81
N SER A 326 -27.79 -6.15 35.98
CA SER A 326 -27.39 -4.92 36.68
C SER A 326 -27.18 -5.12 38.20
N ILE A 327 -27.81 -6.15 38.78
CA ILE A 327 -27.72 -6.51 40.20
C ILE A 327 -26.61 -7.52 40.45
N SER A 328 -26.25 -8.37 39.46
CA SER A 328 -25.26 -9.44 39.61
C SER A 328 -23.81 -9.04 39.25
N GLY A 329 -23.59 -7.91 38.58
CA GLY A 329 -22.24 -7.42 38.22
C GLY A 329 -21.44 -6.75 39.36
N PHE A 330 -21.95 -6.78 40.59
CA PHE A 330 -21.28 -6.25 41.79
C PHE A 330 -21.55 -7.17 42.98
N GLN A 331 -20.91 -8.33 42.97
CA GLN A 331 -20.48 -8.99 44.21
C GLN A 331 -18.99 -9.29 44.07
N SER A 332 -18.23 -8.77 45.05
CA SER A 332 -16.76 -8.65 45.17
C SER A 332 -16.17 -7.40 44.51
#